data_AF-D7IA25-F1
#
_entry.id   AF-D7IA25-F1
#
_cell.length_a   1.000
_cell.length_b   1.000
_cell.length_c   1.000
_cell.angle_alpha   90.00
_cell.angle_beta   90.00
_cell.angle_gamma   90.00
#
_symmetry.space_group_name_H-M   'P 1'
#
loop_
_entity.id
_entity.type
_entity.pdbx_description
1 polymer ?
#
loop_
_entity_poly.entity_id
_entity_poly.type
_entity_poly.pdbx_seq_one_letter_code
_entity_poly.pdbx_strand_id
1 'polypeptide(L)'
;MISTATKTLQTNNKTIYVAILSTLTFFLFLDYIPGLQAWSAWVTPPVALFLGLIFALTCGQAHPKFNKKTSKYLLQYSVVGLGFGMNLQSALASGKEGMEFTVISVVGTLLIGWFIGRKIFKIDRNTSYLISSGTAICGGSAIAAVGPVLRAKDSEMSVALGTIFILNAIALFIFPAIGHALDMTEHQFGTWAAIAIHDTSSVVGAGAAYGEEALKVATTIKLTRALWIIPMAFATSFIFKSKGQKISIPWFIFFFIL
;
A
#
# COMPACT_ATOMS: atom_id res chain seq x y z
N MET A 1 7.55 -6.28 32.06
CA MET A 1 8.79 -5.48 32.21
C MET A 1 9.47 -5.41 30.86
N ILE A 2 9.68 -4.21 30.30
CA ILE A 2 10.41 -4.03 29.03
C ILE A 2 11.90 -4.33 29.30
N SER A 3 12.51 -5.22 28.52
CA SER A 3 13.92 -5.60 28.66
C SER A 3 14.85 -4.39 28.56
N THR A 4 15.97 -4.41 29.30
CA THR A 4 17.01 -3.38 29.23
C THR A 4 17.47 -3.12 27.79
N ALA A 5 17.53 -4.16 26.97
CA ALA A 5 17.86 -4.05 25.54
C ALA A 5 16.83 -3.20 24.77
N THR A 6 15.54 -3.41 25.00
CA THR A 6 14.47 -2.66 24.35
C THR A 6 14.46 -1.19 24.79
N LYS A 7 14.78 -0.89 26.06
CA LYS A 7 14.94 0.50 26.51
C LYS A 7 16.08 1.20 25.78
N THR A 8 17.23 0.55 25.62
CA THR A 8 18.39 1.12 24.89
C THR A 8 18.06 1.38 23.42
N LEU A 9 17.34 0.46 22.76
CA LEU A 9 16.89 0.64 21.38
C LEU A 9 15.92 1.82 21.23
N GLN A 10 14.97 1.97 22.15
CA GLN A 10 14.02 3.09 22.15
C GLN A 10 14.71 4.43 22.38
N THR A 11 15.71 4.49 23.27
CA THR A 11 16.49 5.72 23.51
C THR A 11 17.29 6.15 22.27
N ASN A 12 17.84 5.20 21.52
CA ASN A 12 18.65 5.46 20.33
C ASN A 12 17.85 5.44 19.01
N ASN A 13 16.51 5.46 19.09
CA ASN A 13 15.65 5.21 17.94
C ASN A 13 15.89 6.17 16.75
N LYS A 14 16.20 7.44 16.99
CA LYS A 14 16.49 8.42 15.93
C LYS A 14 17.76 8.08 15.16
N THR A 15 18.83 7.71 15.88
CA THR A 15 20.11 7.34 15.27
C THR A 15 19.97 6.06 14.46
N ILE A 16 19.31 5.05 15.03
CA ILE A 16 19.02 3.78 14.33
C ILE A 16 18.19 4.04 13.08
N TYR A 17 17.16 4.89 13.18
CA TYR A 17 16.31 5.28 12.05
C TYR A 17 17.10 5.92 10.90
N VAL A 18 17.94 6.91 11.22
CA VAL A 18 18.77 7.60 10.22
C VAL A 18 19.79 6.66 9.61
N ALA A 19 20.38 5.76 10.40
CA ALA A 19 21.31 4.75 9.90
C ALA A 19 20.63 3.82 8.89
N ILE A 20 19.49 3.22 9.27
CA ILE A 20 18.71 2.32 8.37
C ILE A 20 18.34 3.03 7.08
N LEU A 21 17.77 4.23 7.16
CA LEU A 21 17.37 4.97 5.97
C LEU A 21 18.56 5.35 5.08
N SER A 22 19.64 5.85 5.68
CA SER A 22 20.85 6.23 4.93
C SER A 22 21.46 5.03 4.22
N THR A 23 21.55 3.88 4.90
CA THR A 23 22.05 2.63 4.31
C THR A 23 21.17 2.17 3.15
N LEU A 24 19.85 2.03 3.36
CA LEU A 24 18.94 1.61 2.29
C LEU A 24 19.00 2.56 1.08
N THR A 25 19.01 3.86 1.34
CA THR A 25 19.08 4.88 0.29
C THR A 25 20.39 4.79 -0.48
N PHE A 26 21.53 4.68 0.21
CA PHE A 26 22.85 4.55 -0.41
C PHE A 26 22.91 3.33 -1.35
N PHE A 27 22.50 2.16 -0.87
CA PHE A 27 22.52 0.94 -1.68
C PHE A 27 21.54 0.99 -2.85
N LEU A 28 20.38 1.63 -2.68
CA LEU A 28 19.43 1.84 -3.77
C LEU A 28 19.99 2.77 -4.86
N PHE A 29 20.81 3.76 -4.48
CA PHE A 29 21.51 4.61 -5.45
C PHE A 29 22.59 3.87 -6.26
N LEU A 30 23.18 2.79 -5.72
CA LEU A 30 24.15 1.98 -6.45
C LEU A 30 23.54 1.28 -7.67
N ASP A 31 22.21 1.06 -7.67
CA ASP A 31 21.49 0.45 -8.78
C ASP A 31 21.58 1.27 -10.07
N TYR A 32 21.76 2.59 -9.95
CA TYR A 32 21.89 3.51 -11.08
C TYR A 32 23.32 3.59 -11.64
N ILE A 33 24.31 3.00 -10.96
CA ILE A 33 25.71 3.02 -11.40
C ILE A 33 26.02 1.74 -12.17
N PRO A 34 26.37 1.82 -13.47
CA PRO A 34 26.74 0.65 -14.25
C PRO A 34 27.89 -0.14 -13.60
N GLY A 35 27.67 -1.43 -13.34
CA GLY A 35 28.65 -2.33 -12.72
C GLY A 35 28.50 -2.51 -11.20
N LEU A 36 27.65 -1.74 -10.54
CA LEU A 36 27.40 -1.85 -9.09
C LEU A 36 26.01 -2.40 -8.72
N GLN A 37 25.20 -2.81 -9.69
CA GLN A 37 23.83 -3.29 -9.45
C GLN A 37 23.77 -4.57 -8.60
N ALA A 38 24.81 -5.39 -8.60
CA ALA A 38 24.87 -6.55 -7.71
C ALA A 38 24.84 -6.16 -6.22
N TRP A 39 25.29 -4.94 -5.88
CA TRP A 39 25.35 -4.45 -4.51
C TRP A 39 24.00 -3.90 -4.04
N SER A 40 23.14 -3.46 -4.96
CA SER A 40 21.77 -2.99 -4.66
C SER A 40 20.76 -4.13 -4.56
N ALA A 41 21.06 -5.32 -5.12
CA ALA A 41 20.11 -6.43 -5.30
C ALA A 41 19.39 -6.89 -4.01
N TRP A 42 19.99 -6.71 -2.84
CA TRP A 42 19.37 -7.06 -1.56
C TRP A 42 18.34 -6.02 -1.07
N VAL A 43 18.38 -4.79 -1.57
CA VAL A 43 17.45 -3.71 -1.22
C VAL A 43 16.18 -3.84 -2.05
N THR A 44 15.31 -4.74 -1.62
CA THR A 44 14.00 -4.97 -2.25
C THR A 44 12.87 -4.34 -1.43
N PRO A 45 11.68 -4.05 -2.03
CA PRO A 45 10.51 -3.59 -1.27
C PRO A 45 10.13 -4.49 -0.07
N PRO A 46 10.16 -5.84 -0.18
CA PRO A 46 10.05 -6.77 0.96
C PRO A 46 10.97 -6.42 2.13
N VAL A 47 12.26 -6.26 1.84
CA VAL A 47 13.30 -6.04 2.86
C VAL A 47 13.12 -4.69 3.53
N ALA A 48 12.85 -3.64 2.74
CA ALA A 48 12.61 -2.30 3.28
C ALA A 48 11.38 -2.26 4.20
N LEU A 49 10.28 -2.91 3.79
CA LEU A 49 9.04 -2.99 4.57
C LEU A 49 9.27 -3.76 5.89
N PHE A 50 9.97 -4.89 5.83
CA PHE A 50 10.25 -5.73 6.99
C PHE A 50 11.19 -5.03 8.00
N LEU A 51 12.24 -4.38 7.52
CA LEU A 51 13.13 -3.58 8.37
C LEU A 51 12.37 -2.43 9.05
N GLY A 52 11.49 -1.76 8.31
CA GLY A 52 10.62 -0.72 8.87
C GLY A 52 9.67 -1.26 9.95
N LEU A 53 9.11 -2.46 9.74
CA LEU A 53 8.22 -3.11 10.71
C LEU A 53 8.98 -3.54 11.98
N ILE A 54 10.14 -4.19 11.85
CA ILE A 54 11.00 -4.54 12.98
C ILE A 54 11.37 -3.29 13.76
N PHE A 55 11.78 -2.23 13.08
CA PHE A 55 12.11 -0.95 13.71
C PHE A 55 10.92 -0.41 14.50
N ALA A 56 9.72 -0.37 13.90
CA ALA A 56 8.53 0.14 14.57
C ALA A 56 8.15 -0.67 15.81
N LEU A 57 8.28 -2.00 15.76
CA LEU A 57 7.94 -2.90 16.87
C LEU A 57 8.97 -2.89 18.01
N THR A 58 10.24 -2.63 17.70
CA THR A 58 11.35 -2.70 18.67
C THR A 58 11.77 -1.33 19.21
N CYS A 59 11.96 -0.37 18.31
CA CYS A 59 12.46 0.99 18.60
C CYS A 59 11.34 2.03 18.77
N GLY A 60 10.11 1.69 18.39
CA GLY A 60 8.96 2.60 18.41
C GLY A 60 8.98 3.60 17.24
N GLN A 61 8.51 4.82 17.48
CA GLN A 61 8.40 5.84 16.43
C GLN A 61 9.54 6.85 16.48
N ALA A 62 10.36 6.90 15.42
CA ALA A 62 11.26 8.01 15.14
C ALA A 62 10.57 9.04 14.24
N HIS A 63 10.74 10.33 14.53
CA HIS A 63 10.28 11.47 13.72
C HIS A 63 8.83 11.36 13.16
N PRO A 64 7.79 11.16 14.01
CA PRO A 64 6.43 10.85 13.57
C PRO A 64 5.82 11.91 12.62
N LYS A 65 6.08 13.20 12.85
CA LYS A 65 5.60 14.29 11.98
C LYS A 65 6.25 14.26 10.59
N PHE A 66 7.55 13.98 10.53
CA PHE A 66 8.27 13.86 9.27
C PHE A 66 7.78 12.64 8.51
N ASN A 67 7.74 11.47 9.15
CA ASN A 67 7.35 10.21 8.49
C ASN A 67 5.93 10.28 7.94
N LYS A 68 4.99 10.88 8.68
CA LYS A 68 3.61 11.08 8.20
C LYS A 68 3.57 11.92 6.91
N LYS A 69 4.35 13.01 6.86
CA LYS A 69 4.40 13.89 5.69
C LYS A 69 5.12 13.22 4.52
N THR A 70 6.30 12.67 4.77
CA THR A 70 7.18 12.08 3.77
C THR A 70 6.56 10.82 3.15
N SER A 71 6.01 9.89 3.94
CA SER A 71 5.33 8.69 3.41
C SER A 71 4.14 9.05 2.50
N LYS A 72 3.33 10.05 2.88
CA LYS A 72 2.23 10.54 2.06
C LYS A 72 2.72 11.03 0.70
N TYR A 73 3.73 11.89 0.67
CA TYR A 73 4.21 12.46 -0.60
C TYR A 73 5.02 11.46 -1.43
N LEU A 74 5.91 10.67 -0.81
CA LEU A 74 6.66 9.62 -1.51
C LEU A 74 5.72 8.63 -2.19
N LEU A 75 4.67 8.16 -1.49
CA LEU A 75 3.69 7.27 -2.09
C LEU A 75 2.99 7.91 -3.30
N GLN A 76 2.61 9.19 -3.20
CA GLN A 76 2.01 9.91 -4.33
C GLN A 76 2.97 10.02 -5.52
N TYR A 77 4.25 10.35 -5.28
CA TYR A 77 5.26 10.43 -6.33
C TYR A 77 5.55 9.06 -6.95
N SER A 78 5.66 7.99 -6.15
CA SER A 78 5.86 6.63 -6.64
C SER A 78 4.70 6.17 -7.53
N VAL A 79 3.45 6.46 -7.14
CA VAL A 79 2.28 6.15 -7.97
C VAL A 79 2.37 6.90 -9.30
N VAL A 80 2.60 8.22 -9.29
CA VAL A 80 2.73 9.02 -10.52
C VAL A 80 3.86 8.50 -11.42
N GLY A 81 5.03 8.20 -10.85
CA GLY A 81 6.17 7.66 -11.60
C GLY A 81 5.88 6.29 -12.22
N LEU A 82 5.16 5.41 -11.52
CA LEU A 82 4.68 4.15 -12.08
C LEU A 82 3.68 4.37 -13.23
N GLY A 83 2.87 5.42 -13.15
CA GLY A 83 1.94 5.83 -14.22
C GLY A 83 2.65 6.16 -15.52
N PHE A 84 3.72 6.95 -15.47
CA PHE A 84 4.53 7.32 -16.65
C PHE A 84 5.17 6.11 -17.36
N GLY A 85 5.42 5.01 -16.64
CA GLY A 85 5.95 3.78 -17.21
C GLY A 85 4.89 2.83 -17.80
N MET A 86 3.60 3.16 -17.65
CA MET A 86 2.50 2.26 -18.01
C MET A 86 1.91 2.61 -19.38
N ASN A 87 1.57 1.58 -20.17
CA ASN A 87 0.78 1.78 -21.38
C ASN A 87 -0.68 2.09 -20.99
N LEU A 88 -1.07 3.37 -21.10
CA LEU A 88 -2.39 3.84 -20.71
C LEU A 88 -3.51 3.15 -21.49
N GLN A 89 -3.31 2.85 -22.78
CA GLN A 89 -4.28 2.17 -23.61
C GLN A 89 -4.53 0.74 -23.14
N SER A 90 -3.47 -0.01 -22.81
CA SER A 90 -3.57 -1.34 -22.23
C SER A 90 -4.24 -1.32 -20.85
N ALA A 91 -3.90 -0.33 -20.01
CA ALA A 91 -4.53 -0.16 -18.70
C ALA A 91 -6.03 0.14 -18.81
N LEU A 92 -6.43 1.03 -19.72
CA LEU A 92 -7.84 1.37 -19.96
C LEU A 92 -8.62 0.21 -20.59
N ALA A 93 -8.01 -0.55 -21.51
CA ALA A 93 -8.62 -1.74 -22.12
C ALA A 93 -8.88 -2.83 -21.07
N SER A 94 -7.87 -3.19 -20.28
CA SER A 94 -8.00 -4.13 -19.15
C SER A 94 -8.99 -3.62 -18.10
N GLY A 95 -9.05 -2.30 -17.89
CA GLY A 95 -10.00 -1.66 -16.97
C GLY A 95 -11.45 -1.81 -17.41
N LYS A 96 -11.72 -1.79 -18.72
CA LYS A 96 -13.06 -2.04 -19.29
C LYS A 96 -13.45 -3.51 -19.18
N GLU A 97 -12.55 -4.43 -19.50
CA GLU A 97 -12.82 -5.87 -19.47
C GLU A 97 -12.99 -6.39 -18.03
N GLY A 98 -12.27 -5.82 -17.06
CA GLY A 98 -12.39 -6.13 -15.63
C GLY A 98 -13.33 -5.21 -14.84
N MET A 99 -14.12 -4.36 -15.51
CA MET A 99 -14.92 -3.29 -14.87
C MET A 99 -15.94 -3.84 -13.87
N GLU A 100 -16.74 -4.81 -14.30
CA GLU A 100 -17.80 -5.40 -13.47
C GLU A 100 -17.23 -6.10 -12.24
N PHE A 101 -16.20 -6.95 -12.45
CA PHE A 101 -15.52 -7.64 -11.37
C PHE A 101 -14.87 -6.67 -10.38
N THR A 102 -14.28 -5.58 -10.88
CA THR A 102 -13.67 -4.56 -10.03
C THR A 102 -14.72 -3.82 -9.21
N VAL A 103 -15.84 -3.39 -9.81
CA VAL A 103 -16.93 -2.73 -9.07
C VAL A 103 -17.49 -3.64 -7.99
N ILE A 104 -17.83 -4.88 -8.35
CA ILE A 104 -18.41 -5.85 -7.40
C ILE A 104 -17.43 -6.15 -6.27
N SER A 105 -16.16 -6.39 -6.59
CA SER A 105 -15.14 -6.68 -5.56
C SER A 105 -14.88 -5.48 -4.66
N VAL A 106 -14.77 -4.26 -5.19
CA VAL A 106 -14.53 -3.04 -4.41
C VAL A 106 -15.73 -2.74 -3.51
N VAL A 107 -16.93 -2.70 -4.07
CA VAL A 107 -18.16 -2.41 -3.33
C VAL A 107 -18.45 -3.51 -2.31
N GLY A 108 -18.32 -4.78 -2.71
CA GLY A 108 -18.49 -5.94 -1.85
C GLY A 108 -17.52 -5.91 -0.68
N THR A 109 -16.22 -5.75 -0.95
CA THR A 109 -15.19 -5.68 0.10
C THR A 109 -15.44 -4.52 1.07
N LEU A 110 -15.81 -3.35 0.54
CA LEU A 110 -16.09 -2.17 1.35
C LEU A 110 -17.32 -2.36 2.24
N LEU A 111 -18.44 -2.86 1.68
CA LEU A 111 -19.68 -3.07 2.42
C LEU A 111 -19.55 -4.20 3.44
N ILE A 112 -19.00 -5.35 3.02
CA ILE A 112 -18.82 -6.52 3.89
C ILE A 112 -17.83 -6.20 4.99
N GLY A 113 -16.67 -5.62 4.65
CA GLY A 113 -15.65 -5.23 5.63
C GLY A 113 -16.18 -4.22 6.65
N TRP A 114 -16.91 -3.21 6.17
CA TRP A 114 -17.51 -2.21 7.05
C TRP A 114 -18.59 -2.82 7.94
N PHE A 115 -19.45 -3.66 7.38
CA PHE A 115 -20.49 -4.35 8.13
C PHE A 115 -19.91 -5.26 9.21
N ILE A 116 -18.95 -6.12 8.85
CA ILE A 116 -18.26 -7.02 9.78
C ILE A 116 -17.57 -6.21 10.89
N GLY A 117 -16.78 -5.20 10.51
CA GLY A 117 -16.08 -4.35 11.47
C GLY A 117 -17.03 -3.65 12.45
N ARG A 118 -18.18 -3.15 11.96
CA ARG A 118 -19.14 -2.42 12.78
C ARG A 118 -20.06 -3.29 13.61
N LYS A 119 -20.60 -4.35 13.03
CA LYS A 119 -21.67 -5.15 13.65
C LYS A 119 -21.13 -6.31 14.44
N ILE A 120 -20.06 -6.95 13.97
CA ILE A 120 -19.47 -8.11 14.63
C ILE A 120 -18.40 -7.65 15.62
N PHE A 121 -17.41 -6.91 15.15
CA PHE A 121 -16.26 -6.50 15.96
C PHE A 121 -16.44 -5.18 16.73
N LYS A 122 -17.53 -4.45 16.48
CA LYS A 122 -17.87 -3.18 17.15
C LYS A 122 -16.76 -2.11 17.06
N ILE A 123 -15.98 -2.14 15.98
CA ILE A 123 -14.94 -1.14 15.69
C ILE A 123 -15.59 0.22 15.42
N ASP A 124 -14.89 1.32 15.67
CA ASP A 124 -15.40 2.65 15.36
C ASP A 124 -15.70 2.83 13.85
N ARG A 125 -16.60 3.77 13.54
CA ARG A 125 -17.11 4.00 12.17
C ARG A 125 -16.00 4.32 11.18
N ASN A 126 -15.07 5.19 11.58
CA ASN A 126 -14.07 5.72 10.69
C ASN A 126 -13.00 4.67 10.42
N THR A 127 -12.40 4.07 11.47
CA THR A 127 -11.41 3.01 11.35
C THR A 127 -11.95 1.82 10.55
N SER A 128 -13.19 1.37 10.83
CA SER A 128 -13.79 0.28 10.06
C SER A 128 -13.94 0.62 8.57
N TYR A 129 -14.39 1.84 8.24
CA TYR A 129 -14.52 2.25 6.85
C TYR A 129 -13.15 2.46 6.17
N LEU A 130 -12.16 2.99 6.89
CA LEU A 130 -10.79 3.19 6.40
C LEU A 130 -10.08 1.87 6.11
N ILE A 131 -10.18 0.90 7.01
CA ILE A 131 -9.60 -0.44 6.77
C ILE A 131 -10.30 -1.10 5.58
N SER A 132 -11.62 -0.99 5.50
CA SER A 132 -12.40 -1.58 4.40
C SER A 132 -12.09 -0.91 3.05
N SER A 133 -11.93 0.42 3.03
CA SER A 133 -11.57 1.16 1.81
C SER A 133 -10.12 0.90 1.39
N GLY A 134 -9.20 0.80 2.35
CA GLY A 134 -7.82 0.37 2.13
C GLY A 134 -7.76 -1.02 1.51
N THR A 135 -8.49 -1.97 2.09
CA THR A 135 -8.57 -3.36 1.60
C THR A 135 -9.23 -3.42 0.22
N ALA A 136 -10.27 -2.65 -0.06
CA ALA A 136 -10.98 -2.75 -1.32
C ALA A 136 -10.13 -2.37 -2.57
N ILE A 137 -9.10 -1.53 -2.44
CA ILE A 137 -8.40 -0.94 -3.59
C ILE A 137 -6.87 -1.15 -3.55
N CYS A 138 -6.16 -0.21 -2.92
CA CYS A 138 -4.70 -0.08 -2.99
C CYS A 138 -4.10 0.34 -1.64
N GLY A 139 -4.78 0.02 -0.54
CA GLY A 139 -4.24 0.14 0.80
C GLY A 139 -4.09 1.59 1.24
N GLY A 140 -2.83 2.03 1.42
CA GLY A 140 -2.50 3.33 2.00
C GLY A 140 -3.06 4.52 1.21
N SER A 141 -3.03 4.48 -0.13
CA SER A 141 -3.52 5.60 -0.95
C SER A 141 -5.04 5.79 -0.84
N ALA A 142 -5.81 4.70 -0.71
CA ALA A 142 -7.25 4.77 -0.49
C ALA A 142 -7.57 5.34 0.90
N ILE A 143 -6.86 4.90 1.94
CA ILE A 143 -6.98 5.47 3.29
C ILE A 143 -6.66 6.98 3.28
N ALA A 144 -5.58 7.38 2.61
CA ALA A 144 -5.17 8.78 2.50
C ALA A 144 -6.17 9.65 1.74
N ALA A 145 -6.87 9.09 0.75
CA ALA A 145 -7.92 9.77 0.00
C ALA A 145 -9.23 9.91 0.80
N VAL A 146 -9.62 8.85 1.53
CA VAL A 146 -10.88 8.79 2.28
C VAL A 146 -10.81 9.49 3.64
N GLY A 147 -9.67 9.42 4.32
CA GLY A 147 -9.47 10.00 5.66
C GLY A 147 -9.93 11.44 5.82
N PRO A 148 -9.52 12.38 4.94
CA PRO A 148 -9.96 13.77 4.99
C PRO A 148 -11.48 13.93 4.82
N VAL A 149 -12.10 13.10 3.97
CA VAL A 149 -13.55 13.11 3.73
C VAL A 149 -14.33 12.68 4.97
N LEU A 150 -13.84 11.65 5.67
CA LEU A 150 -14.42 11.19 6.94
C LEU A 150 -14.09 12.10 8.14
N ARG A 151 -13.18 13.06 7.97
CA ARG A 151 -12.56 13.81 9.06
C ARG A 151 -11.98 12.87 10.13
N ALA A 152 -11.35 11.79 9.67
CA ALA A 152 -10.79 10.78 10.54
C ALA A 152 -9.70 11.38 11.43
N LYS A 153 -9.68 10.95 12.69
CA LYS A 153 -8.63 11.32 13.64
C LYS A 153 -7.31 10.69 13.22
N ASP A 154 -6.21 11.32 13.61
CA ASP A 154 -4.86 10.80 13.35
C ASP A 154 -4.66 9.38 13.92
N SER A 155 -5.28 9.07 15.06
CA SER A 155 -5.26 7.73 15.65
C SER A 155 -6.00 6.71 14.78
N GLU A 156 -7.16 7.06 14.23
CA GLU A 156 -7.97 6.19 13.35
C GLU A 156 -7.21 5.91 12.04
N MET A 157 -6.61 6.96 11.46
CA MET A 157 -5.74 6.85 10.28
C MET A 157 -4.53 5.95 10.54
N SER A 158 -3.88 6.12 11.69
CA SER A 158 -2.69 5.35 12.05
C SER A 158 -3.00 3.88 12.28
N VAL A 159 -4.12 3.57 12.95
CA VAL A 159 -4.59 2.19 13.13
C VAL A 159 -4.89 1.55 11.78
N ALA A 160 -5.65 2.23 10.92
CA ALA A 160 -5.99 1.69 9.60
C ALA A 160 -4.74 1.43 8.73
N LEU A 161 -3.82 2.39 8.64
CA LEU A 161 -2.57 2.23 7.90
C LEU A 161 -1.70 1.11 8.48
N GLY A 162 -1.56 1.07 9.81
CA GLY A 162 -0.80 0.04 10.50
C GLY A 162 -1.34 -1.37 10.21
N THR A 163 -2.65 -1.56 10.35
CA THR A 163 -3.30 -2.85 10.05
C THR A 163 -3.06 -3.27 8.60
N ILE A 164 -3.30 -2.37 7.65
CA ILE A 164 -3.13 -2.66 6.22
C ILE A 164 -1.67 -2.99 5.88
N PHE A 165 -0.71 -2.21 6.35
CA PHE A 165 0.69 -2.47 6.03
C PHE A 165 1.23 -3.73 6.69
N ILE A 166 0.83 -4.03 7.92
CA ILE A 166 1.24 -5.28 8.59
C ILE A 166 0.69 -6.50 7.82
N LEU A 167 -0.60 -6.49 7.48
CA LEU A 167 -1.21 -7.62 6.76
C LEU A 167 -0.61 -7.78 5.35
N ASN A 168 -0.36 -6.68 4.63
CA ASN A 168 0.25 -6.76 3.32
C ASN A 168 1.74 -7.15 3.39
N ALA A 169 2.47 -6.77 4.44
CA ALA A 169 3.83 -7.24 4.68
C ALA A 169 3.85 -8.76 4.85
N ILE A 170 2.92 -9.31 5.64
CA ILE A 170 2.77 -10.75 5.81
C ILE A 170 2.44 -11.41 4.46
N ALA A 171 1.48 -10.84 3.72
CA ALA A 171 1.06 -11.36 2.42
C ALA A 171 2.21 -11.43 1.42
N LEU A 172 3.07 -10.40 1.38
CA LEU A 172 4.21 -10.34 0.47
C LEU A 172 5.14 -11.56 0.59
N PHE A 173 5.31 -12.13 1.79
CA PHE A 173 6.16 -13.31 2.00
C PHE A 173 5.38 -14.62 1.85
N ILE A 174 4.14 -14.66 2.32
CA ILE A 174 3.33 -15.88 2.31
C ILE A 174 2.86 -16.22 0.88
N PHE A 175 2.50 -15.22 0.07
CA PHE A 175 1.92 -15.46 -1.24
C PHE A 175 2.86 -16.22 -2.17
N PRO A 176 4.13 -15.81 -2.39
CA PRO A 176 5.05 -16.56 -3.23
C PRO A 176 5.20 -18.02 -2.78
N ALA A 177 5.32 -18.25 -1.46
CA ALA A 177 5.42 -19.60 -0.91
C ALA A 177 4.18 -20.45 -1.21
N ILE A 178 2.97 -19.89 -1.08
CA ILE A 178 1.72 -20.56 -1.47
C ILE A 178 1.69 -20.81 -2.98
N GLY A 179 2.07 -19.82 -3.80
CA GLY A 179 2.10 -19.94 -5.25
C GLY A 179 3.00 -21.07 -5.71
N HIS A 180 4.18 -21.22 -5.11
CA HIS A 180 5.07 -22.35 -5.40
C HIS A 180 4.50 -23.68 -4.90
N ALA A 181 3.89 -23.71 -3.72
CA ALA A 181 3.27 -24.92 -3.18
C ALA A 181 2.06 -25.42 -4.01
N LEU A 182 1.43 -24.52 -4.77
CA LEU A 182 0.32 -24.82 -5.67
C LEU A 182 0.75 -25.00 -7.13
N ASP A 183 2.06 -24.97 -7.42
CA ASP A 183 2.63 -25.05 -8.78
C ASP A 183 1.97 -24.05 -9.76
N MET A 184 1.70 -22.82 -9.29
CA MET A 184 1.12 -21.78 -10.12
C MET A 184 2.10 -21.36 -11.22
N THR A 185 1.58 -21.07 -12.41
CA THR A 185 2.38 -20.35 -13.42
C THR A 185 2.58 -18.90 -12.99
N GLU A 186 3.61 -18.22 -13.51
CA GLU A 186 3.86 -16.81 -13.23
C GLU A 186 2.63 -15.92 -13.54
N HIS A 187 1.95 -16.21 -14.65
CA HIS A 187 0.72 -15.51 -15.03
C HIS A 187 -0.41 -15.71 -14.01
N GLN A 188 -0.63 -16.94 -13.55
CA GLN A 188 -1.64 -17.28 -12.56
C GLN A 188 -1.34 -16.62 -11.22
N PHE A 189 -0.09 -16.72 -10.76
CA PHE A 189 0.35 -16.09 -9.53
C PHE A 189 0.20 -14.57 -9.61
N GLY A 190 0.67 -13.95 -10.70
CA GLY A 190 0.58 -12.50 -10.88
C GLY A 190 -0.87 -12.01 -10.84
N THR A 191 -1.79 -12.74 -11.47
CA THR A 191 -3.23 -12.44 -11.44
C THR A 191 -3.80 -12.58 -10.03
N TRP A 192 -3.53 -13.70 -9.36
CA TRP A 192 -4.02 -13.98 -8.01
C TRP A 192 -3.49 -12.98 -6.99
N ALA A 193 -2.18 -12.71 -6.99
CA ALA A 193 -1.52 -11.75 -6.11
C ALA A 193 -2.09 -10.33 -6.30
N ALA A 194 -2.33 -9.89 -7.54
CA ALA A 194 -2.92 -8.58 -7.81
C ALA A 194 -4.36 -8.44 -7.30
N ILE A 195 -5.12 -9.52 -7.29
CA ILE A 195 -6.50 -9.54 -6.78
C ILE A 195 -6.51 -9.49 -5.25
N ALA A 196 -5.67 -10.31 -4.61
CA ALA A 196 -5.75 -10.61 -3.17
C ALA A 196 -4.81 -9.80 -2.27
N ILE A 197 -3.66 -9.31 -2.76
CA ILE A 197 -2.80 -8.40 -2.00
C ILE A 197 -3.28 -6.99 -2.29
N HIS A 198 -3.68 -6.23 -1.28
CA HIS A 198 -4.40 -4.96 -1.47
C HIS A 198 -3.52 -3.71 -1.42
N ASP A 199 -2.21 -3.86 -1.50
CA ASP A 199 -1.23 -2.78 -1.54
C ASP A 199 -0.30 -2.93 -2.75
N THR A 200 -0.04 -1.83 -3.46
CA THR A 200 0.75 -1.85 -4.70
C THR A 200 2.20 -2.24 -4.44
N SER A 201 2.82 -1.69 -3.38
CA SER A 201 4.21 -2.01 -3.07
C SER A 201 4.40 -3.48 -2.69
N SER A 202 3.41 -4.05 -2.02
CA SER A 202 3.41 -5.45 -1.59
C SER A 202 3.16 -6.41 -2.76
N VAL A 203 2.27 -6.05 -3.70
CA VAL A 203 2.07 -6.77 -4.97
C VAL A 203 3.35 -6.80 -5.80
N VAL A 204 4.00 -5.64 -5.96
CA VAL A 204 5.24 -5.52 -6.73
C VAL A 204 6.33 -6.38 -6.09
N GLY A 205 6.46 -6.34 -4.76
CA GLY A 205 7.41 -7.19 -4.04
C GLY A 205 7.14 -8.68 -4.20
N ALA A 206 5.88 -9.11 -4.08
CA ALA A 206 5.50 -10.51 -4.25
C ALA A 206 5.70 -11.00 -5.70
N GLY A 207 5.30 -10.19 -6.68
CA GLY A 207 5.48 -10.49 -8.09
C GLY A 207 6.94 -10.60 -8.47
N ALA A 208 7.77 -9.63 -8.05
CA ALA A 208 9.22 -9.66 -8.30
C ALA A 208 9.91 -10.87 -7.66
N ALA A 209 9.44 -11.30 -6.49
CA ALA A 209 9.96 -12.51 -5.83
C ALA A 209 9.56 -13.80 -6.54
N TYR A 210 8.49 -13.78 -7.34
CA TYR A 210 7.96 -14.96 -8.03
C TYR A 210 8.47 -15.09 -9.47
N GLY A 211 8.65 -13.99 -10.19
CA GLY A 211 9.20 -13.96 -11.53
C GLY A 211 8.88 -12.67 -12.31
N GLU A 212 9.55 -12.48 -13.46
CA GLU A 212 9.41 -11.25 -14.26
C GLU A 212 8.01 -11.12 -14.89
N GLU A 213 7.44 -12.23 -15.38
CA GLU A 213 6.09 -12.21 -15.94
C GLU A 213 5.07 -11.96 -14.84
N ALA A 214 5.23 -12.62 -13.68
CA ALA A 214 4.38 -12.42 -12.52
C ALA A 214 4.35 -10.94 -12.08
N LEU A 215 5.52 -10.31 -11.98
CA LEU A 215 5.66 -8.89 -11.67
C LEU A 215 4.89 -8.02 -12.67
N LYS A 216 5.08 -8.27 -13.97
CA LYS A 216 4.44 -7.48 -15.04
C LYS A 216 2.93 -7.61 -15.03
N VAL A 217 2.41 -8.84 -14.93
CA VAL A 217 0.98 -9.13 -14.86
C VAL A 217 0.37 -8.50 -13.62
N ALA A 218 0.98 -8.74 -12.45
CA ALA A 218 0.43 -8.28 -11.18
C ALA A 218 0.37 -6.75 -11.11
N THR A 219 1.46 -6.09 -11.52
CA THR A 219 1.55 -4.63 -11.53
C THR A 219 0.52 -4.03 -12.49
N THR A 220 0.38 -4.60 -13.69
CA THR A 220 -0.58 -4.12 -14.70
C THR A 220 -2.02 -4.18 -14.19
N ILE A 221 -2.43 -5.32 -13.64
CA ILE A 221 -3.78 -5.49 -13.06
C ILE A 221 -3.97 -4.54 -11.86
N LYS A 222 -2.95 -4.39 -11.02
CA LYS A 222 -3.02 -3.56 -9.81
C LYS A 222 -3.16 -2.07 -10.12
N LEU A 223 -2.36 -1.58 -11.04
CA LEU A 223 -2.37 -0.19 -11.47
C LEU A 223 -3.68 0.17 -12.19
N THR A 224 -4.18 -0.73 -13.03
CA THR A 224 -5.50 -0.59 -13.66
C THR A 224 -6.61 -0.44 -12.61
N ARG A 225 -6.57 -1.24 -11.54
CA ARG A 225 -7.53 -1.14 -10.43
C ARG A 225 -7.34 0.13 -9.58
N ALA A 226 -6.12 0.68 -9.49
CA ALA A 226 -5.85 1.90 -8.73
C ALA A 226 -6.57 3.14 -9.31
N LEU A 227 -6.91 3.15 -10.61
CA LEU A 227 -7.72 4.21 -11.21
C LEU A 227 -9.11 4.35 -10.55
N TRP A 228 -9.62 3.29 -9.92
CA TRP A 228 -10.90 3.29 -9.22
C TRP A 228 -10.94 4.08 -7.90
N ILE A 229 -9.79 4.60 -7.45
CA ILE A 229 -9.75 5.54 -6.33
C ILE A 229 -10.60 6.78 -6.65
N ILE A 230 -10.65 7.24 -7.91
CA ILE A 230 -11.40 8.44 -8.30
C ILE A 230 -12.92 8.25 -8.05
N PRO A 231 -13.62 7.28 -8.69
CA PRO A 231 -15.05 7.05 -8.43
C PRO A 231 -15.36 6.81 -6.95
N MET A 232 -14.53 6.04 -6.25
CA MET A 232 -14.76 5.72 -4.84
C MET A 232 -14.63 6.95 -3.95
N ALA A 233 -13.64 7.82 -4.18
CA ALA A 233 -13.47 9.06 -3.43
C ALA A 233 -14.67 10.00 -3.65
N PHE A 234 -15.16 10.12 -4.89
CA PHE A 234 -16.39 10.87 -5.19
C PHE A 234 -17.59 10.29 -4.47
N ALA A 235 -17.85 8.98 -4.61
CA ALA A 235 -18.97 8.30 -3.96
C ALA A 235 -18.94 8.47 -2.44
N THR A 236 -17.77 8.25 -1.81
CA THR A 236 -17.58 8.46 -0.38
C THR A 236 -17.88 9.91 0.02
N SER A 237 -17.46 10.89 -0.78
CA SER A 237 -17.76 12.30 -0.54
C SER A 237 -19.25 12.63 -0.61
N PHE A 238 -20.04 11.93 -1.42
CA PHE A 238 -21.50 12.10 -1.47
C PHE A 238 -22.19 11.43 -0.28
N ILE A 239 -21.78 10.21 0.07
CA ILE A 239 -22.39 9.42 1.15
C ILE A 239 -22.12 10.03 2.53
N PHE A 240 -20.93 10.59 2.74
CA PHE A 240 -20.50 11.16 4.02
C PHE A 240 -20.57 12.69 4.05
N LYS A 241 -21.19 13.32 3.05
CA LYS A 241 -21.27 14.77 2.91
C LYS A 241 -21.93 15.40 4.15
N SER A 242 -21.22 16.31 4.80
CA SER A 242 -21.83 17.27 5.74
C SER A 242 -22.03 18.62 5.04
N LYS A 243 -23.12 19.35 5.34
CA LYS A 243 -23.44 20.64 4.69
C LYS A 243 -22.24 21.59 4.76
N GLY A 244 -21.75 22.07 3.60
CA GLY A 244 -20.67 23.05 3.50
C GLY A 244 -19.26 22.52 3.20
N GLN A 245 -19.06 21.23 2.95
CA GLN A 245 -17.72 20.67 2.69
C GLN A 245 -17.25 20.85 1.23
N LYS A 246 -15.99 21.31 1.06
CA LYS A 246 -15.26 21.28 -0.22
C LYS A 246 -14.70 19.87 -0.46
N ILE A 247 -14.94 19.32 -1.65
CA ILE A 247 -14.43 18.01 -2.06
C ILE A 247 -12.92 18.12 -2.26
N SER A 248 -12.15 17.36 -1.47
CA SER A 248 -10.70 17.24 -1.62
C SER A 248 -10.38 16.16 -2.65
N ILE A 249 -10.32 16.53 -3.93
CA ILE A 249 -9.94 15.60 -4.99
C ILE A 249 -8.42 15.32 -4.89
N PRO A 250 -7.98 14.05 -4.86
CA PRO A 250 -6.56 13.73 -4.80
C PRO A 250 -5.91 13.98 -6.17
N TRP A 251 -5.38 15.18 -6.37
CA TRP A 251 -4.82 15.61 -7.67
C TRP A 251 -3.73 14.71 -8.24
N PHE A 252 -2.98 13.99 -7.39
CA PHE A 252 -1.94 13.04 -7.83
C PHE A 252 -2.48 11.94 -8.75
N ILE A 253 -3.78 11.62 -8.70
CA ILE A 253 -4.36 10.58 -9.57
C ILE A 253 -4.51 11.08 -11.01
N PHE A 254 -4.67 12.38 -11.24
CA PHE A 254 -4.64 12.91 -12.61
C PHE A 254 -3.24 12.84 -13.20
N PHE A 255 -2.21 13.08 -12.38
CA PHE A 255 -0.82 12.94 -12.79
C PHE A 255 -0.41 11.50 -13.10
N PHE A 256 -1.14 10.50 -12.60
CA PHE A 256 -0.94 9.09 -12.95
C PHE A 256 -1.35 8.76 -14.40
N ILE A 257 -2.27 9.53 -14.97
CA ILE A 257 -2.85 9.31 -16.31
C ILE A 257 -2.08 10.10 -17.40
N LEU A 258 -1.30 11.10 -16.99
CA LEU A 258 -0.40 11.85 -17.87
C LEU A 258 0.74 10.95 -18.36
#